data_AF-A0A0F9JV90-F1
#
_entry.id   AF-A0A0F9JV90-F1
#
_cell.length_a   1.000
_cell.length_b   1.000
_cell.length_c   1.000
_cell.angle_alpha   90.00
_cell.angle_beta   90.00
_cell.angle_gamma   90.00
#
_symmetry.space_group_name_H-M   'P 1'
#
loop_
_entity.id
_entity.type
_entity.pdbx_description
1 polymer ?
#
loop_
_entity_poly.entity_id
_entity_poly.type
_entity_poly.pdbx_seq_one_letter_code
_entity_poly.pdbx_strand_id
1 'polypeptide(L)'
;MREAPFEIRDALKSGLRNDVRMPRGASACVEMRNLKPTDMGARSPEILTYPITSPAYSQSWPYPQLLRSERTIFFRDATELRTVNESDWVTTLVTLRQVDDPNTAASLVAGGGTIHLAGFSDSYFMTDGVNLIIKTPAYTNALVFLNTAFRCATVHEFDRRLFIGGMEGTYFTSSRWTTLYDIWRDSSDGQVFTASDETLDTHYVLYSDEAGGDVDTPFEILKAALGAEASEADLGPLFDELIGEAIEERRIGLIPCSFTGPILSLKHLGANLIVYGQRGVSILTKSPSGGYIETPVLMRGIASRGAVEGDDSEHVIVDTEGDLWRFTSQGLNRLGYGEFVGSLTIANVVVSFDPQFREFWISDGVDTYILNRWGLGGPVSLLPSSLVRSYNSATLIGTNPVVDYNVIVTPPTDLDSTHRDIVLIRTIPIDLGQRGQKHVVGLQIASAGVRDGRGTVHYRYDQTIAAFTRRAQSKVTTDGWVRIDVNVVDGMMEVLGVAPAQTAEYDYIEVRYQTDDRRHIRGTQTNQPDRL
;
A
#
# COMPACT_ATOMS: atom_id res chain seq x y z
N MET A 1 -4.84 -51.40 3.12
CA MET A 1 -4.60 -50.44 2.03
C MET A 1 -3.44 -49.56 2.47
N ARG A 2 -2.50 -49.20 1.58
CA ARG A 2 -1.33 -48.38 1.97
C ARG A 2 -1.73 -46.91 1.97
N GLU A 3 -1.43 -46.20 3.06
CA GLU A 3 -1.61 -44.75 3.15
C GLU A 3 -0.46 -44.03 2.44
N ALA A 4 -0.79 -42.97 1.71
CA ALA A 4 0.14 -42.08 1.06
C ALA A 4 0.03 -40.66 1.67
N PRO A 5 1.15 -39.98 1.95
CA PRO A 5 1.17 -38.58 2.31
C PRO A 5 1.22 -37.66 1.08
N PHE A 6 0.58 -36.49 1.18
CA PHE A 6 0.73 -35.36 0.25
C PHE A 6 0.87 -34.07 1.06
N GLU A 7 1.96 -33.36 0.89
CA GLU A 7 2.27 -32.18 1.68
C GLU A 7 1.88 -30.88 0.96
N ILE A 8 1.22 -29.96 1.66
CA ILE A 8 0.73 -28.68 1.14
C ILE A 8 1.64 -27.53 1.62
N ARG A 9 2.94 -27.78 1.79
CA ARG A 9 3.89 -26.77 2.27
C ARG A 9 4.05 -25.62 1.28
N ASP A 10 4.18 -25.92 0.00
CA ASP A 10 4.46 -24.89 -1.01
C ASP A 10 3.31 -23.89 -1.17
N ALA A 11 2.05 -24.32 -0.97
CA ALA A 11 0.90 -23.41 -0.97
C ALA A 11 0.93 -22.43 0.22
N LEU A 12 1.42 -22.87 1.38
CA LEU A 12 1.59 -21.98 2.54
C LEU A 12 2.68 -20.94 2.30
N LYS A 13 3.72 -21.33 1.57
CA LYS A 13 4.82 -20.44 1.18
C LYS A 13 4.44 -19.46 0.07
N SER A 14 3.56 -19.83 -0.84
CA SER A 14 3.13 -18.95 -1.95
C SER A 14 2.03 -17.98 -1.55
N GLY A 15 1.22 -18.32 -0.54
CA GLY A 15 0.08 -17.51 -0.14
C GLY A 15 -1.14 -17.74 -1.04
N LEU A 16 -1.94 -16.68 -1.18
CA LEU A 16 -3.10 -16.65 -2.06
C LEU A 16 -2.69 -16.87 -3.52
N ARG A 17 -3.61 -17.43 -4.31
CA ARG A 17 -3.42 -17.61 -5.75
C ARG A 17 -3.34 -16.28 -6.47
N ASN A 18 -2.54 -16.24 -7.53
CA ASN A 18 -2.37 -15.04 -8.33
C ASN A 18 -3.16 -15.05 -9.65
N ASP A 19 -3.88 -16.13 -9.95
CA ASP A 19 -4.81 -16.18 -11.08
C ASP A 19 -5.93 -17.16 -10.72
N VAL A 20 -7.18 -16.76 -10.95
CA VAL A 20 -8.36 -17.63 -10.77
C VAL A 20 -8.30 -18.90 -11.63
N ARG A 21 -7.54 -18.85 -12.74
CA ARG A 21 -7.34 -19.93 -13.71
C ARG A 21 -6.17 -20.85 -13.38
N MET A 22 -5.50 -20.66 -12.24
CA MET A 22 -4.45 -21.58 -11.80
C MET A 22 -4.95 -23.03 -11.88
N PRO A 23 -4.14 -23.96 -12.43
CA PRO A 23 -4.57 -25.34 -12.58
C PRO A 23 -4.79 -25.99 -11.22
N ARG A 24 -5.53 -27.10 -11.22
CA ARG A 24 -5.65 -27.94 -10.02
C ARG A 24 -4.27 -28.44 -9.59
N GLY A 25 -4.07 -28.58 -8.28
CA GLY A 25 -2.78 -28.94 -7.72
C GLY A 25 -1.74 -27.83 -7.75
N ALA A 26 -2.07 -26.62 -8.26
CA ALA A 26 -1.22 -25.47 -8.07
C ALA A 26 -0.96 -25.24 -6.57
N SER A 27 0.29 -24.94 -6.25
CA SER A 27 0.70 -24.61 -4.88
C SER A 27 0.26 -23.19 -4.56
N ALA A 28 -1.00 -23.02 -4.15
CA ALA A 28 -1.56 -21.76 -3.68
C ALA A 28 -2.84 -21.96 -2.85
N CYS A 29 -3.21 -20.91 -2.13
CA CYS A 29 -4.43 -20.83 -1.32
C CYS A 29 -5.52 -20.03 -2.03
N VAL A 30 -6.78 -20.38 -1.77
CA VAL A 30 -7.96 -19.56 -2.13
C VAL A 30 -8.42 -18.68 -0.96
N GLU A 31 -7.97 -18.98 0.26
CA GLU A 31 -8.22 -18.18 1.46
C GLU A 31 -7.03 -18.31 2.42
N MET A 32 -6.54 -17.20 2.98
CA MET A 32 -5.41 -17.14 3.93
C MET A 32 -5.65 -16.04 4.97
N ARG A 33 -6.66 -16.20 5.82
CA ARG A 33 -7.10 -15.19 6.78
C ARG A 33 -6.14 -15.06 7.96
N ASN A 34 -5.81 -13.82 8.34
CA ASN A 34 -4.90 -13.47 9.45
C ASN A 34 -3.50 -14.12 9.37
N LEU A 35 -3.06 -14.40 8.14
CA LEU A 35 -1.78 -15.03 7.84
C LEU A 35 -1.15 -14.37 6.60
N LYS A 36 0.17 -14.42 6.53
CA LYS A 36 1.01 -14.05 5.38
C LYS A 36 1.94 -15.20 5.01
N PRO A 37 2.28 -15.35 3.72
CA PRO A 37 3.26 -16.34 3.28
C PRO A 37 4.67 -15.99 3.73
N THR A 38 5.48 -17.01 4.02
CA THR A 38 6.90 -16.92 4.40
C THR A 38 7.69 -18.07 3.77
N ASP A 39 9.02 -18.06 3.85
CA ASP A 39 9.86 -19.21 3.45
C ASP A 39 9.59 -20.47 4.26
N MET A 40 9.08 -20.34 5.48
CA MET A 40 8.85 -21.45 6.40
C MET A 40 7.41 -21.97 6.38
N GLY A 41 6.50 -21.30 5.68
CA GLY A 41 5.07 -21.63 5.66
C GLY A 41 4.20 -20.38 5.80
N ALA A 42 3.07 -20.47 6.47
CA ALA A 42 2.18 -19.34 6.71
C ALA A 42 2.31 -18.86 8.16
N ARG A 43 2.43 -17.55 8.36
CA ARG A 43 2.56 -16.96 9.71
C ARG A 43 1.64 -15.78 9.88
N SER A 44 1.20 -15.52 11.10
CA SER A 44 0.51 -14.27 11.40
C SER A 44 1.42 -13.07 11.11
N PRO A 45 0.83 -11.92 10.73
CA PRO A 45 1.60 -10.70 10.56
C PRO A 45 2.23 -10.23 11.87
N GLU A 46 3.24 -9.36 11.77
CA GLU A 46 3.79 -8.69 12.96
C GLU A 46 2.68 -7.85 13.61
N ILE A 47 2.59 -7.93 14.94
CA ILE A 47 1.62 -7.13 15.71
C ILE A 47 2.04 -5.65 15.61
N LEU A 48 1.10 -4.81 15.20
CA LEU A 48 1.30 -3.37 15.19
C LEU A 48 1.17 -2.81 16.60
N THR A 49 2.12 -1.97 16.98
CA THR A 49 2.00 -1.17 18.21
C THR A 49 1.37 0.17 17.87
N TYR A 50 0.41 0.61 18.70
CA TYR A 50 -0.31 1.88 18.56
C TYR A 50 -0.02 2.74 19.79
N PRO A 51 1.15 3.39 19.88
CA PRO A 51 1.58 4.08 21.10
C PRO A 51 0.87 5.43 21.30
N ILE A 52 0.33 6.02 20.23
CA ILE A 52 -0.44 7.26 20.28
C ILE A 52 -1.92 6.90 20.33
N THR A 53 -2.47 6.81 21.54
CA THR A 53 -3.90 6.56 21.76
C THR A 53 -4.53 7.76 22.43
N SER A 54 -5.40 8.47 21.71
CA SER A 54 -6.33 9.43 22.31
C SER A 54 -7.70 9.23 21.69
N PRO A 55 -8.79 9.13 22.49
CA PRO A 55 -10.14 9.06 21.95
C PRO A 55 -10.57 10.36 21.23
N ALA A 56 -9.78 11.43 21.34
CA ALA A 56 -10.07 12.72 20.71
C ALA A 56 -9.68 12.79 19.22
N TYR A 57 -8.88 11.84 18.71
CA TYR A 57 -8.46 11.85 17.31
C TYR A 57 -9.55 11.25 16.40
N SER A 58 -9.67 11.80 15.19
CA SER A 58 -10.61 11.30 14.18
C SER A 58 -10.33 9.85 13.85
N GLN A 59 -11.42 9.10 13.71
CA GLN A 59 -11.43 7.70 13.31
C GLN A 59 -11.87 7.55 11.84
N SER A 60 -11.86 8.65 11.08
CA SER A 60 -12.23 8.66 9.67
C SER A 60 -11.08 8.14 8.83
N TRP A 61 -11.25 7.03 8.12
CA TRP A 61 -10.26 6.55 7.15
C TRP A 61 -9.90 7.65 6.11
N PRO A 62 -8.62 7.85 5.77
CA PRO A 62 -7.41 7.13 6.21
C PRO A 62 -6.68 7.79 7.38
N TYR A 63 -7.38 8.51 8.26
CA TYR A 63 -6.79 9.14 9.45
C TYR A 63 -6.94 8.25 10.70
N PRO A 64 -6.03 8.38 11.68
CA PRO A 64 -4.82 9.22 11.67
C PRO A 64 -3.70 8.60 10.83
N GLN A 65 -2.63 9.33 10.55
CA GLN A 65 -1.42 8.86 9.86
C GLN A 65 -0.15 9.33 10.56
N LEU A 66 0.87 8.48 10.52
CA LEU A 66 2.24 8.74 10.95
C LEU A 66 3.12 8.88 9.72
N LEU A 67 3.90 9.96 9.69
CA LEU A 67 4.84 10.23 8.61
C LEU A 67 6.21 10.51 9.20
N ARG A 68 7.26 9.94 8.61
CA ARG A 68 8.64 10.18 9.03
C ARG A 68 9.33 11.08 8.00
N SER A 69 9.79 12.23 8.47
CA SER A 69 10.82 13.03 7.79
C SER A 69 12.21 12.64 8.31
N GLU A 70 13.27 13.26 7.80
CA GLU A 70 14.66 13.02 8.23
C GLU A 70 14.85 13.17 9.75
N ARG A 71 14.23 14.21 10.35
CA ARG A 71 14.44 14.58 11.77
C ARG A 71 13.21 14.46 12.65
N THR A 72 12.03 14.46 12.06
CA THR A 72 10.76 14.61 12.79
C THR A 72 9.77 13.55 12.33
N ILE A 73 9.09 12.93 13.30
CA ILE A 73 7.88 12.15 13.04
C ILE A 73 6.69 13.07 13.21
N PHE A 74 5.79 13.04 12.25
CA PHE A 74 4.53 13.74 12.29
C PHE A 74 3.41 12.74 12.57
N PHE A 75 2.47 13.15 13.43
CA PHE A 75 1.18 12.51 13.60
C PHE A 75 0.12 13.49 13.09
N ARG A 76 -0.61 13.08 12.08
CA ARG A 76 -1.63 13.91 11.45
C ARG A 76 -2.96 13.20 11.57
N ASP A 77 -3.86 13.86 12.26
CA ASP A 77 -5.28 13.53 12.29
C ASP A 77 -6.00 14.29 11.16
N ALA A 78 -7.31 14.15 11.00
CA ALA A 78 -8.08 14.87 9.97
C ALA A 78 -7.96 16.40 10.11
N THR A 79 -7.90 16.94 11.33
CA THR A 79 -7.98 18.39 11.61
C THR A 79 -6.76 18.97 12.34
N GLU A 80 -5.89 18.13 12.91
CA GLU A 80 -4.67 18.56 13.61
C GLU A 80 -3.39 17.94 13.03
N LEU A 81 -2.30 18.72 13.02
CA LEU A 81 -0.94 18.25 12.77
C LEU A 81 -0.13 18.34 14.06
N ARG A 82 0.58 17.26 14.38
CA ARG A 82 1.39 17.14 15.59
C ARG A 82 2.78 16.60 15.24
N THR A 83 3.80 17.00 15.99
CA THR A 83 5.09 16.29 16.02
C THR A 83 5.04 15.21 17.09
N VAL A 84 5.84 14.17 16.93
CA VAL A 84 5.91 13.03 17.86
C VAL A 84 7.33 12.92 18.39
N ASN A 85 7.48 12.86 19.71
CA ASN A 85 8.73 12.44 20.33
C ASN A 85 8.80 10.92 20.34
N GLU A 86 9.75 10.32 19.61
CA GLU A 86 9.83 8.87 19.46
C GLU A 86 10.24 8.13 20.74
N SER A 87 10.87 8.80 21.72
CA SER A 87 11.31 8.14 22.95
C SER A 87 10.15 7.73 23.87
N ASP A 88 9.06 8.51 23.85
CA ASP A 88 7.91 8.36 24.75
C ASP A 88 6.56 8.44 24.03
N TRP A 89 6.57 8.66 22.71
CA TRP A 89 5.39 8.83 21.84
C TRP A 89 4.47 9.99 22.24
N VAL A 90 5.00 10.96 22.98
CA VAL A 90 4.26 12.20 23.31
C VAL A 90 4.13 13.05 22.04
N THR A 91 2.91 13.56 21.81
CA THR A 91 2.61 14.42 20.66
C THR A 91 2.57 15.90 21.05
N THR A 92 3.12 16.77 20.20
CA THR A 92 3.07 18.24 20.38
C THR A 92 2.34 18.87 19.21
N LEU A 93 1.35 19.72 19.49
CA LEU A 93 0.58 20.41 18.45
C LEU A 93 1.46 21.37 17.66
N VAL A 94 1.43 21.27 16.33
CA VAL A 94 2.11 22.22 15.44
C VAL A 94 1.26 23.48 15.33
N THR A 95 1.86 24.64 15.59
CA THR A 95 1.17 25.93 15.39
C THR A 95 1.12 26.25 13.91
N LEU A 96 -0.09 26.49 13.40
CA LEU A 96 -0.36 26.76 12.00
C LEU A 96 -0.76 28.21 11.80
N ARG A 97 -0.22 28.82 10.74
CA ARG A 97 -0.53 30.19 10.31
C ARG A 97 -0.95 30.20 8.85
N GLN A 98 -1.71 31.21 8.45
CA GLN A 98 -2.07 31.38 7.04
C GLN A 98 -0.82 31.81 6.26
N VAL A 99 -0.73 31.39 5.00
CA VAL A 99 0.43 31.73 4.17
C VAL A 99 0.42 33.21 3.75
N ASP A 100 -0.76 33.76 3.46
CA ASP A 100 -0.98 35.15 3.05
C ASP A 100 -0.96 36.13 4.22
N ASP A 101 -1.25 35.65 5.44
CA ASP A 101 -1.06 36.38 6.69
C ASP A 101 -0.46 35.46 7.79
N PRO A 102 0.88 35.42 7.91
CA PRO A 102 1.57 34.64 8.93
C PRO A 102 1.22 35.00 10.38
N ASN A 103 0.54 36.12 10.63
CA ASN A 103 0.06 36.50 11.96
C ASN A 103 -1.32 35.90 12.28
N THR A 104 -2.08 35.48 11.27
CA THR A 104 -3.40 34.87 11.43
C THR A 104 -3.26 33.36 11.65
N ALA A 105 -3.92 32.85 12.70
CA ALA A 105 -3.95 31.42 12.98
C ALA A 105 -4.71 30.67 11.88
N ALA A 106 -4.18 29.52 11.45
CA ALA A 106 -4.83 28.64 10.50
C ALA A 106 -5.36 27.38 11.19
N SER A 107 -6.35 26.74 10.57
CA SER A 107 -6.84 25.42 10.97
C SER A 107 -6.93 24.55 9.72
N LEU A 108 -6.62 23.27 9.87
CA LEU A 108 -6.65 22.35 8.74
C LEU A 108 -8.09 21.95 8.46
N VAL A 109 -8.44 21.99 7.18
CA VAL A 109 -9.75 21.55 6.72
C VAL A 109 -9.73 20.04 6.68
N ALA A 110 -10.67 19.38 7.37
CA ALA A 110 -10.83 17.94 7.26
C ALA A 110 -11.08 17.54 5.81
N GLY A 111 -10.33 16.57 5.30
CA GLY A 111 -10.47 16.10 3.91
C GLY A 111 -9.18 15.52 3.36
N GLY A 112 -9.11 15.35 2.06
CA GLY A 112 -7.85 15.12 1.36
C GLY A 112 -7.34 13.67 1.23
N GLY A 113 -7.51 12.82 2.24
CA GLY A 113 -7.09 11.42 2.18
C GLY A 113 -5.64 11.21 2.63
N THR A 114 -4.84 10.46 1.87
CA THR A 114 -3.46 10.11 2.25
C THR A 114 -2.54 11.33 2.28
N ILE A 115 -1.65 11.43 3.26
CA ILE A 115 -0.75 12.59 3.37
C ILE A 115 0.54 12.27 2.65
N HIS A 116 0.99 13.19 1.81
CA HIS A 116 2.30 13.12 1.16
C HIS A 116 3.24 14.14 1.81
N LEU A 117 4.49 13.76 2.01
CA LEU A 117 5.50 14.52 2.72
C LEU A 117 6.78 14.57 1.88
N ALA A 118 7.34 15.77 1.74
CA ALA A 118 8.68 16.01 1.26
C ALA A 118 9.47 16.73 2.37
N GLY A 119 10.49 16.07 2.90
CA GLY A 119 11.32 16.59 4.00
C GLY A 119 12.70 17.03 3.50
N PHE A 120 13.20 18.14 4.04
CA PHE A 120 14.52 18.70 3.77
C PHE A 120 15.13 19.18 5.10
N SER A 121 15.60 18.25 5.93
CA SER A 121 16.07 18.50 7.29
C SER A 121 15.07 19.27 8.16
N ASP A 122 15.23 20.60 8.30
CA ASP A 122 14.37 21.47 9.11
C ASP A 122 13.22 22.11 8.31
N SER A 123 13.22 21.91 6.99
CA SER A 123 12.12 22.27 6.10
C SER A 123 11.26 21.04 5.78
N TYR A 124 9.97 21.25 5.59
CA TYR A 124 9.08 20.21 5.06
C TYR A 124 7.89 20.81 4.32
N PHE A 125 7.39 20.03 3.38
CA PHE A 125 6.19 20.29 2.61
C PHE A 125 5.27 19.09 2.77
N MET A 126 4.02 19.33 3.10
CA MET A 126 3.05 18.26 3.35
C MET A 126 1.73 18.61 2.70
N THR A 127 1.14 17.67 1.98
CA THR A 127 -0.20 17.85 1.41
C THR A 127 -1.08 16.65 1.68
N ASP A 128 -2.33 16.91 2.05
CA ASP A 128 -3.40 15.92 2.00
C ASP A 128 -4.24 16.10 0.72
N GLY A 129 -3.86 16.94 -0.24
CA GLY A 129 -4.68 17.21 -1.43
C GLY A 129 -5.67 18.36 -1.26
N VAL A 130 -5.97 18.75 -0.01
CA VAL A 130 -6.83 19.89 0.32
C VAL A 130 -6.02 21.01 0.97
N ASN A 131 -5.12 20.66 1.89
CA ASN A 131 -4.24 21.56 2.61
C ASN A 131 -2.81 21.34 2.14
N LEU A 132 -2.11 22.42 1.74
CA LEU A 132 -0.64 22.41 1.61
C LEU A 132 -0.03 23.12 2.82
N ILE A 133 0.78 22.39 3.57
CA ILE A 133 1.51 22.86 4.76
C ILE A 133 2.98 23.01 4.38
N ILE A 134 3.57 24.16 4.73
CA ILE A 134 4.97 24.47 4.47
C ILE A 134 5.63 24.90 5.79
N LYS A 135 6.80 24.36 6.07
CA LYS A 135 7.68 24.86 7.13
C LYS A 135 9.08 25.02 6.56
N THR A 136 9.67 26.18 6.83
CA THR A 136 11.10 26.47 6.57
C THR A 136 11.73 27.07 7.84
N PRO A 137 13.06 27.07 7.98
CA PRO A 137 13.76 27.73 9.09
C PRO A 137 13.41 29.20 9.27
N ALA A 138 13.07 29.91 8.19
CA ALA A 138 12.70 31.33 8.21
C ALA A 138 11.46 31.63 9.06
N TYR A 139 10.56 30.66 9.26
CA TYR A 139 9.36 30.81 10.06
C TYR A 139 9.41 29.99 11.34
N THR A 140 9.02 30.56 12.47
CA THR A 140 8.85 29.81 13.72
C THR A 140 7.69 28.81 13.62
N ASN A 141 6.60 29.22 12.97
CA ASN A 141 5.38 28.42 12.79
C ASN A 141 5.35 27.77 11.40
N ALA A 142 4.53 26.73 11.22
CA ALA A 142 4.23 26.22 9.88
C ALA A 142 3.14 27.06 9.22
N LEU A 143 3.30 27.31 7.92
CA LEU A 143 2.37 28.05 7.09
C LEU A 143 1.43 27.07 6.37
N VAL A 144 0.19 27.49 6.12
CA VAL A 144 -0.84 26.68 5.48
C VAL A 144 -1.48 27.50 4.36
N PHE A 145 -1.49 26.94 3.16
CA PHE A 145 -2.37 27.39 2.08
C PHE A 145 -3.77 26.89 2.38
N LEU A 146 -4.69 27.83 2.61
CA LEU A 146 -6.09 27.48 2.82
C LEU A 146 -6.81 27.23 1.50
N ASN A 147 -7.74 26.28 1.60
CA ASN A 147 -8.56 25.52 0.65
C ASN A 147 -8.95 26.14 -0.72
N THR A 148 -8.65 27.36 -1.13
CA THR A 148 -9.12 27.88 -2.44
C THR A 148 -8.04 28.52 -3.29
N ALA A 149 -7.01 29.10 -2.67
CA ALA A 149 -5.98 29.81 -3.42
C ALA A 149 -5.08 28.84 -4.19
N PHE A 150 -4.56 27.83 -3.49
CA PHE A 150 -3.64 26.85 -4.03
C PHE A 150 -3.86 25.51 -3.32
N ARG A 151 -3.91 24.44 -4.10
CA ARG A 151 -3.87 23.06 -3.62
C ARG A 151 -2.97 22.24 -4.55
N CYS A 152 -2.47 21.13 -4.03
CA CYS A 152 -1.75 20.16 -4.82
C CYS A 152 -2.07 18.75 -4.33
N ALA A 153 -2.20 17.81 -5.24
CA ALA A 153 -2.45 16.42 -4.89
C ALA A 153 -1.25 15.76 -4.21
N THR A 154 -0.02 16.16 -4.53
CA THR A 154 1.17 15.44 -4.06
C THR A 154 2.39 16.33 -3.97
N VAL A 155 3.25 16.02 -3.00
CA VAL A 155 4.60 16.56 -2.88
C VAL A 155 5.59 15.42 -2.69
N HIS A 156 6.79 15.56 -3.25
CA HIS A 156 7.85 14.56 -3.08
C HIS A 156 9.24 15.21 -3.15
N GLU A 157 10.20 14.62 -2.44
CA GLU A 157 11.61 14.96 -2.59
C GLU A 157 12.24 14.03 -3.64
N PHE A 158 12.99 14.60 -4.57
CA PHE A 158 13.78 13.83 -5.53
C PHE A 158 14.97 14.67 -6.00
N ASP A 159 16.16 14.07 -6.08
CA ASP A 159 17.39 14.78 -6.47
C ASP A 159 17.61 16.08 -5.68
N ARG A 160 17.31 16.06 -4.37
CA ARG A 160 17.37 17.22 -3.46
C ARG A 160 16.46 18.37 -3.85
N ARG A 161 15.46 18.14 -4.69
CA ARG A 161 14.46 19.11 -5.13
C ARG A 161 13.09 18.73 -4.61
N LEU A 162 12.26 19.73 -4.35
CA LEU A 162 10.85 19.55 -4.10
C LEU A 162 10.11 19.46 -5.43
N PHE A 163 9.30 18.42 -5.57
CA PHE A 163 8.34 18.27 -6.64
C PHE A 163 6.93 18.41 -6.10
N ILE A 164 6.10 19.14 -6.83
CA ILE A 164 4.68 19.37 -6.51
C ILE A 164 3.87 18.96 -7.73
N GLY A 165 2.91 18.05 -7.55
CA GLY A 165 2.06 17.53 -8.63
C GLY A 165 0.58 17.72 -8.35
N GLY A 166 -0.22 17.77 -9.42
CA GLY A 166 -1.68 17.81 -9.32
C GLY A 166 -2.17 19.13 -8.74
N MET A 167 -1.64 20.23 -9.26
CA MET A 167 -1.91 21.58 -8.75
C MET A 167 -3.26 22.12 -9.23
N GLU A 168 -4.00 22.79 -8.34
CA GLU A 168 -5.25 23.48 -8.66
C GLU A 168 -5.49 24.69 -7.73
N GLY A 169 -6.41 25.59 -8.08
CA GLY A 169 -6.78 26.74 -7.24
C GLY A 169 -6.90 28.06 -7.99
N THR A 170 -7.45 29.08 -7.33
CA THR A 170 -7.69 30.40 -7.94
C THR A 170 -6.40 31.19 -8.18
N TYR A 171 -5.27 30.83 -7.55
CA TYR A 171 -3.98 31.46 -7.78
C TYR A 171 -3.53 31.35 -9.25
N PHE A 172 -3.85 30.23 -9.89
CA PHE A 172 -3.47 29.96 -11.28
C PHE A 172 -4.24 30.76 -12.33
N THR A 173 -5.26 31.51 -11.91
CA THR A 173 -5.93 32.49 -12.77
C THR A 173 -5.47 33.92 -12.50
N SER A 174 -4.45 34.11 -11.66
CA SER A 174 -3.89 35.43 -11.38
C SER A 174 -3.00 35.91 -12.54
N SER A 175 -2.93 37.23 -12.74
CA SER A 175 -2.07 37.82 -13.76
C SER A 175 -0.58 37.49 -13.53
N ARG A 176 -0.16 37.45 -12.27
CA ARG A 176 1.20 37.07 -11.88
C ARG A 176 1.53 35.67 -12.37
N TRP A 177 0.65 34.70 -12.09
CA TRP A 177 0.86 33.33 -12.56
C TRP A 177 0.92 33.24 -14.09
N THR A 178 0.03 33.93 -14.80
CA THR A 178 0.05 33.95 -16.27
C THR A 178 1.39 34.44 -16.81
N THR A 179 1.96 35.51 -16.23
CA THR A 179 3.29 36.00 -16.62
C THR A 179 4.39 34.97 -16.36
N LEU A 180 4.39 34.33 -15.18
CA LEU A 180 5.38 33.29 -14.86
C LEU A 180 5.26 32.07 -15.78
N TYR A 181 4.04 31.67 -16.11
CA TYR A 181 3.76 30.58 -17.03
C TYR A 181 4.25 30.91 -18.46
N ASP A 182 4.03 32.14 -18.93
CA ASP A 182 4.55 32.59 -20.24
C ASP A 182 6.09 32.56 -20.29
N ILE A 183 6.78 33.04 -19.24
CA ILE A 183 8.25 32.97 -19.15
C ILE A 183 8.71 31.51 -19.21
N TRP A 184 8.07 30.63 -18.44
CA TRP A 184 8.40 29.21 -18.44
C TRP A 184 8.19 28.58 -19.82
N ARG A 185 7.02 28.78 -20.44
CA ARG A 185 6.71 28.26 -21.77
C ARG A 185 7.75 28.71 -22.78
N ASP A 186 8.08 30.00 -22.79
CA ASP A 186 9.01 30.58 -23.76
C ASP A 186 10.48 30.13 -23.53
N SER A 187 10.83 29.73 -22.30
CA SER A 187 12.16 29.19 -21.93
C SER A 187 12.31 27.66 -22.13
N SER A 188 11.21 26.94 -22.35
CA SER A 188 11.18 25.47 -22.41
C SER A 188 11.60 24.95 -23.78
N ASP A 189 12.92 24.79 -23.97
CA ASP A 189 13.48 24.28 -25.22
C ASP A 189 12.95 22.88 -25.57
N GLY A 190 12.35 22.75 -26.75
CA GLY A 190 11.97 21.47 -27.33
C GLY A 190 10.67 20.85 -26.81
N GLN A 191 9.95 21.53 -25.91
CA GLN A 191 8.59 21.12 -25.53
C GLN A 191 7.59 21.65 -26.55
N VAL A 192 6.75 20.75 -27.09
CA VAL A 192 5.66 21.13 -27.98
C VAL A 192 4.41 21.31 -27.13
N PHE A 193 3.98 22.55 -26.97
CA PHE A 193 2.72 22.88 -26.31
C PHE A 193 1.56 22.70 -27.27
N THR A 194 0.54 21.99 -26.80
CA THR A 194 -0.76 21.91 -27.44
C THR A 194 -1.72 22.91 -26.81
N ALA A 195 -2.84 23.20 -27.48
CA ALA A 195 -3.87 24.08 -26.91
C ALA A 195 -4.43 23.56 -25.58
N SER A 196 -4.39 22.25 -25.32
CA SER A 196 -4.75 21.67 -24.02
C SER A 196 -3.76 21.98 -22.92
N ASP A 197 -2.52 22.31 -23.26
CA ASP A 197 -1.49 22.65 -22.28
C ASP A 197 -1.58 24.12 -21.85
N GLU A 198 -2.32 24.99 -22.58
CA GLU A 198 -2.43 26.43 -22.30
C GLU A 198 -3.09 26.77 -20.95
N THR A 199 -3.83 25.83 -20.36
CA THR A 199 -4.39 25.97 -19.03
C THR A 199 -3.61 25.10 -18.05
N LEU A 200 -3.02 25.72 -17.03
CA LEU A 200 -2.47 24.94 -15.92
C LEU A 200 -3.61 24.17 -15.25
N ASP A 201 -3.45 22.86 -15.20
CA ASP A 201 -4.38 21.96 -14.59
C ASP A 201 -3.64 20.92 -13.74
N THR A 202 -4.35 19.87 -13.36
CA THR A 202 -3.85 18.81 -12.48
C THR A 202 -2.83 17.87 -13.15
N HIS A 203 -2.42 18.12 -14.40
CA HIS A 203 -1.44 17.30 -15.14
C HIS A 203 0.00 17.82 -15.04
N TYR A 204 0.24 18.91 -14.32
CA TYR A 204 1.57 19.50 -14.20
C TYR A 204 2.33 19.04 -12.97
N VAL A 205 3.64 18.85 -13.15
CA VAL A 205 4.62 18.73 -12.06
C VAL A 205 5.48 19.99 -12.04
N LEU A 206 5.51 20.68 -10.90
CA LEU A 206 6.43 21.78 -10.61
C LEU A 206 7.64 21.24 -9.85
N TYR A 207 8.84 21.66 -10.19
CA TYR A 207 10.05 21.34 -9.43
C TYR A 207 10.76 22.60 -8.92
N SER A 208 11.34 22.48 -7.73
CA SER A 208 12.09 23.53 -7.07
C SER A 208 13.55 23.58 -7.50
N ASP A 209 14.22 24.61 -6.98
CA ASP A 209 15.66 24.70 -6.94
C ASP A 209 16.28 23.55 -6.15
N GLU A 210 17.53 23.23 -6.49
CA GLU A 210 18.28 22.17 -5.81
C GLU A 210 18.62 22.57 -4.38
N ALA A 211 18.34 21.69 -3.43
CA ALA A 211 18.48 21.92 -2.00
C ALA A 211 17.75 23.17 -1.48
N GLY A 212 16.76 23.68 -2.22
CA GLY A 212 16.01 24.88 -1.87
C GLY A 212 16.71 26.21 -2.18
N GLY A 213 17.90 26.20 -2.80
CA GLY A 213 18.62 27.43 -3.14
C GLY A 213 19.33 28.05 -1.91
N ASP A 214 18.78 29.13 -1.37
CA ASP A 214 19.38 29.87 -0.25
C ASP A 214 19.34 29.04 1.05
N VAL A 215 20.41 29.12 1.84
CA VAL A 215 20.56 28.44 3.13
C VAL A 215 19.69 29.08 4.20
N ASP A 216 19.55 30.41 4.18
CA ASP A 216 18.83 31.15 5.22
C ASP A 216 17.30 31.12 4.98
N THR A 217 16.91 31.12 3.70
CA THR A 217 15.51 31.12 3.25
C THR A 217 15.29 30.03 2.18
N PRO A 218 15.38 28.73 2.56
CA PRO A 218 15.25 27.66 1.59
C PRO A 218 13.86 27.69 0.96
N PHE A 219 13.85 27.48 -0.36
CA PHE A 219 12.69 27.50 -1.24
C PHE A 219 11.99 28.87 -1.37
N GLU A 220 12.64 29.99 -1.02
CA GLU A 220 12.02 31.33 -1.12
C GLU A 220 11.46 31.61 -2.52
N ILE A 221 12.28 31.42 -3.57
CA ILE A 221 11.88 31.67 -4.96
C ILE A 221 10.65 30.83 -5.33
N LEU A 222 10.64 29.55 -4.94
CA LEU A 222 9.48 28.68 -5.20
C LEU A 222 8.26 29.13 -4.40
N LYS A 223 8.40 29.44 -3.11
CA LYS A 223 7.30 29.93 -2.27
C LYS A 223 6.69 31.21 -2.85
N ALA A 224 7.54 32.16 -3.27
CA ALA A 224 7.11 33.38 -3.95
C ALA A 224 6.37 33.06 -5.26
N ALA A 225 6.87 32.11 -6.06
CA ALA A 225 6.21 31.64 -7.29
C ALA A 225 4.86 30.97 -7.03
N LEU A 226 4.66 30.36 -5.86
CA LEU A 226 3.38 29.79 -5.39
C LEU A 226 2.44 30.83 -4.77
N GLY A 227 2.84 32.11 -4.71
CA GLY A 227 2.03 33.18 -4.13
C GLY A 227 2.07 33.25 -2.61
N ALA A 228 3.02 32.58 -1.95
CA ALA A 228 3.14 32.58 -0.49
C ALA A 228 3.51 33.96 0.11
N GLU A 229 4.13 34.83 -0.69
CA GLU A 229 4.75 36.08 -0.22
C GLU A 229 4.07 37.34 -0.79
N ALA A 230 2.82 37.19 -1.27
CA ALA A 230 2.14 38.21 -2.07
C ALA A 230 1.66 39.47 -1.31
N SER A 231 1.88 39.59 0.00
CA SER A 231 1.35 40.71 0.78
C SER A 231 2.24 41.96 0.77
N GLU A 232 3.50 41.89 0.33
CA GLU A 232 4.35 43.06 0.20
C GLU A 232 4.29 43.65 -1.22
N ALA A 233 3.44 44.67 -1.38
CA ALA A 233 3.34 45.47 -2.60
C ALA A 233 4.69 46.00 -3.12
N ASP A 234 5.69 46.10 -2.23
CA ASP A 234 7.02 46.61 -2.53
C ASP A 234 8.03 45.53 -2.99
N LEU A 235 7.83 44.24 -2.63
CA LEU A 235 8.76 43.16 -3.01
C LEU A 235 8.31 42.34 -4.21
N GLY A 236 7.02 42.41 -4.59
CA GLY A 236 6.47 41.66 -5.73
C GLY A 236 7.31 41.75 -7.01
N PRO A 237 7.67 42.96 -7.49
CA PRO A 237 8.45 43.11 -8.73
C PRO A 237 9.85 42.49 -8.65
N LEU A 238 10.52 42.57 -7.49
CA LEU A 238 11.84 41.97 -7.29
C LEU A 238 11.77 40.45 -7.37
N PHE A 239 10.76 39.85 -6.72
CA PHE A 239 10.56 38.41 -6.80
C PHE A 239 10.20 37.97 -8.22
N ASP A 240 9.43 38.74 -8.97
CA ASP A 240 9.09 38.38 -10.35
C ASP A 240 10.33 38.30 -11.25
N GLU A 241 11.30 39.20 -11.07
CA GLU A 241 12.60 39.14 -11.76
C GLU A 241 13.40 37.91 -11.35
N LEU A 242 13.53 37.64 -10.04
CA LEU A 242 14.27 36.49 -9.52
C LEU A 242 13.64 35.14 -9.91
N ILE A 243 12.31 35.06 -9.95
CA ILE A 243 11.57 33.88 -10.40
C ILE A 243 11.79 33.69 -11.90
N GLY A 244 11.72 34.77 -12.70
CA GLY A 244 11.99 34.73 -14.14
C GLY A 244 13.40 34.21 -14.44
N GLU A 245 14.42 34.76 -13.77
CA GLU A 245 15.80 34.29 -13.88
C GLU A 245 15.92 32.80 -13.50
N ALA A 246 15.32 32.38 -12.38
CA ALA A 246 15.35 30.98 -11.96
C ALA A 246 14.66 30.04 -12.96
N ILE A 247 13.62 30.49 -13.66
CA ILE A 247 12.95 29.72 -14.72
C ILE A 247 13.87 29.62 -15.95
N GLU A 248 14.43 30.75 -16.41
CA GLU A 248 15.34 30.80 -17.57
C GLU A 248 16.60 29.95 -17.35
N GLU A 249 17.13 29.94 -16.13
CA GLU A 249 18.26 29.11 -15.71
C GLU A 249 17.90 27.63 -15.46
N ARG A 250 16.61 27.26 -15.59
CA ARG A 250 16.09 25.90 -15.31
C ARG A 250 16.35 25.43 -13.87
N ARG A 251 16.44 26.39 -12.96
CA ARG A 251 16.55 26.17 -11.52
C ARG A 251 15.20 25.74 -10.95
N ILE A 252 14.12 26.37 -11.38
CA ILE A 252 12.74 25.91 -11.17
C ILE A 252 12.06 25.69 -12.52
N GLY A 253 10.99 24.91 -12.54
CA GLY A 253 10.21 24.77 -13.77
C GLY A 253 9.01 23.87 -13.66
N LEU A 254 8.18 23.89 -14.70
CA LEU A 254 7.03 23.01 -14.86
C LEU A 254 7.34 21.88 -15.85
N ILE A 255 6.62 20.78 -15.71
CA ILE A 255 6.70 19.60 -16.57
C ILE A 255 5.26 19.17 -16.87
N PRO A 256 4.79 19.29 -18.12
CA PRO A 256 3.49 18.75 -18.50
C PRO A 256 3.57 17.21 -18.51
N CYS A 257 2.65 16.56 -17.79
CA CYS A 257 2.52 15.09 -17.75
C CYS A 257 1.16 14.68 -18.34
N SER A 258 0.94 15.02 -19.60
CA SER A 258 -0.38 14.90 -20.24
C SER A 258 -0.84 13.44 -20.38
N PHE A 259 0.09 12.47 -20.37
CA PHE A 259 -0.24 11.05 -20.42
C PHE A 259 -0.91 10.55 -19.14
N THR A 260 -0.49 11.04 -17.96
CA THR A 260 -0.91 10.46 -16.68
C THR A 260 -2.34 10.82 -16.29
N GLY A 261 -2.95 11.84 -16.92
CA GLY A 261 -4.16 12.44 -16.36
C GLY A 261 -3.84 13.29 -15.12
N PRO A 262 -4.87 13.68 -14.34
CA PRO A 262 -4.69 14.33 -13.05
C PRO A 262 -3.72 13.54 -12.18
N ILE A 263 -2.64 14.19 -11.74
CA ILE A 263 -1.59 13.58 -10.92
C ILE A 263 -2.13 13.35 -9.52
N LEU A 264 -1.91 12.15 -9.00
CA LEU A 264 -2.33 11.73 -7.67
C LEU A 264 -1.16 11.51 -6.72
N SER A 265 -0.02 11.01 -7.21
CA SER A 265 1.15 10.69 -6.39
C SER A 265 2.46 10.82 -7.18
N LEU A 266 3.52 11.12 -6.45
CA LEU A 266 4.90 11.20 -6.93
C LEU A 266 5.77 10.33 -6.01
N LYS A 267 6.61 9.47 -6.59
CA LYS A 267 7.57 8.66 -5.82
C LYS A 267 8.85 8.47 -6.62
N HIS A 268 10.01 8.50 -5.98
CA HIS A 268 11.26 8.20 -6.66
C HIS A 268 11.48 6.68 -6.81
N LEU A 269 12.03 6.25 -7.94
CA LEU A 269 12.43 4.87 -8.19
C LEU A 269 13.80 4.86 -8.88
N GLY A 270 14.84 4.51 -8.13
CA GLY A 270 16.24 4.62 -8.56
C GLY A 270 16.59 6.06 -8.95
N ALA A 271 17.08 6.23 -10.17
CA ALA A 271 17.48 7.55 -10.70
C ALA A 271 16.33 8.34 -11.35
N ASN A 272 15.09 7.90 -11.18
CA ASN A 272 13.93 8.50 -11.84
C ASN A 272 12.85 8.90 -10.85
N LEU A 273 12.02 9.87 -11.24
CA LEU A 273 10.80 10.22 -10.55
C LEU A 273 9.62 9.57 -11.27
N ILE A 274 8.77 8.84 -10.56
CA ILE A 274 7.58 8.22 -11.11
C ILE A 274 6.37 9.10 -10.84
N VAL A 275 5.60 9.36 -11.89
CA VAL A 275 4.37 10.16 -11.85
C VAL A 275 3.18 9.22 -11.97
N TYR A 276 2.35 9.20 -10.93
CA TYR A 276 1.14 8.40 -10.88
C TYR A 276 -0.08 9.31 -11.01
N GLY A 277 -0.82 9.18 -12.11
CA GLY A 277 -2.07 9.91 -12.30
C GLY A 277 -3.28 8.99 -12.40
N GLN A 278 -4.45 9.59 -12.65
CA GLN A 278 -5.73 8.88 -12.79
C GLN A 278 -5.88 8.07 -14.08
N ARG A 279 -5.10 8.39 -15.13
CA ARG A 279 -5.21 7.78 -16.46
C ARG A 279 -3.98 6.96 -16.83
N GLY A 280 -2.83 7.23 -16.21
CA GLY A 280 -1.60 6.53 -16.51
C GLY A 280 -0.50 6.71 -15.48
N VAL A 281 0.60 6.00 -15.72
CA VAL A 281 1.86 6.10 -14.99
C VAL A 281 2.98 6.45 -15.95
N SER A 282 3.80 7.43 -15.60
CA SER A 282 4.94 7.89 -16.39
C SER A 282 6.22 7.94 -15.56
N ILE A 283 7.38 7.89 -16.23
CA ILE A 283 8.70 8.13 -15.66
C ILE A 283 9.17 9.52 -16.09
N LEU A 284 9.63 10.33 -15.15
CA LEU A 284 10.38 11.56 -15.40
C LEU A 284 11.88 11.28 -15.25
N THR A 285 12.62 11.47 -16.34
CA THR A 285 14.08 11.32 -16.37
C THR A 285 14.73 12.69 -16.59
N LYS A 286 15.79 13.00 -15.84
CA LYS A 286 16.54 14.25 -16.00
C LYS A 286 17.18 14.32 -17.39
N SER A 287 16.93 15.40 -18.13
CA SER A 287 17.55 15.62 -19.44
C SER A 287 18.98 16.14 -19.31
N PRO A 288 19.92 15.77 -20.20
CA PRO A 288 21.26 16.37 -20.25
C PRO A 288 21.24 17.90 -20.45
N SER A 289 20.20 18.43 -21.09
CA SER A 289 20.01 19.87 -21.31
C SER A 289 19.45 20.61 -20.08
N GLY A 290 19.20 19.92 -18.97
CA GLY A 290 18.39 20.41 -17.86
C GLY A 290 16.90 20.10 -18.05
N GLY A 291 16.14 20.14 -16.96
CA GLY A 291 14.73 19.74 -16.93
C GLY A 291 14.51 18.22 -16.96
N TYR A 292 13.28 17.81 -17.30
CA TYR A 292 12.81 16.42 -17.24
C TYR A 292 12.05 16.03 -18.50
N ILE A 293 12.18 14.75 -18.88
CA ILE A 293 11.48 14.14 -20.01
C ILE A 293 10.51 13.09 -19.46
N GLU A 294 9.25 13.20 -19.86
CA GLU A 294 8.21 12.21 -19.56
C GLU A 294 8.31 11.00 -20.51
N THR A 295 8.29 9.80 -19.94
CA THR A 295 8.17 8.54 -20.67
C THR A 295 6.98 7.75 -20.13
N PRO A 296 5.93 7.49 -20.93
CA PRO A 296 4.76 6.74 -20.49
C PRO A 296 5.11 5.26 -20.25
N VAL A 297 4.57 4.68 -19.17
CA VAL A 297 4.81 3.27 -18.78
C VAL A 297 3.53 2.44 -18.82
N LEU A 298 2.44 2.94 -18.22
CA LEU A 298 1.19 2.21 -18.05
C LEU A 298 0.01 3.11 -18.43
N MET A 299 -0.84 2.66 -19.36
CA MET A 299 -2.08 3.35 -19.76
C MET A 299 -3.25 3.10 -18.79
N ARG A 300 -2.95 2.98 -17.50
CA ARG A 300 -3.90 2.84 -16.40
C ARG A 300 -3.40 3.64 -15.23
N GLY A 301 -4.30 4.39 -14.60
CA GLY A 301 -3.96 5.17 -13.43
C GLY A 301 -4.04 4.38 -12.13
N ILE A 302 -3.71 5.07 -11.04
CA ILE A 302 -3.83 4.52 -9.69
C ILE A 302 -5.21 4.80 -9.10
N ALA A 303 -5.68 3.91 -8.22
CA ALA A 303 -7.01 3.97 -7.63
C ALA A 303 -7.29 5.22 -6.77
N SER A 304 -6.28 5.68 -6.04
CA SER A 304 -6.36 6.79 -5.10
C SER A 304 -4.95 7.39 -4.90
N ARG A 305 -4.84 8.53 -4.20
CA ARG A 305 -3.53 9.12 -3.81
C ARG A 305 -2.69 8.16 -2.95
N GLY A 306 -3.35 7.35 -2.12
CA GLY A 306 -2.72 6.34 -1.27
C GLY A 306 -2.52 4.98 -1.93
N ALA A 307 -2.93 4.79 -3.19
CA ALA A 307 -2.88 3.49 -3.85
C ALA A 307 -1.48 3.09 -4.36
N VAL A 308 -0.44 3.79 -3.92
CA VAL A 308 0.97 3.49 -4.23
C VAL A 308 1.86 3.79 -3.04
N GLU A 309 2.75 2.86 -2.73
CA GLU A 309 3.80 3.05 -1.73
C GLU A 309 5.01 2.16 -2.03
N GLY A 310 6.16 2.47 -1.44
CA GLY A 310 7.39 1.70 -1.56
C GLY A 310 8.64 2.49 -1.23
N ASP A 311 9.75 2.06 -1.80
CA ASP A 311 11.06 2.70 -1.64
C ASP A 311 11.74 2.95 -2.99
N ASP A 312 13.00 3.36 -2.93
CA ASP A 312 13.87 3.64 -4.07
C ASP A 312 14.06 2.45 -5.04
N SER A 313 13.68 1.24 -4.62
CA SER A 313 13.98 0.01 -5.35
C SER A 313 12.72 -0.69 -5.87
N GLU A 314 11.59 -0.56 -5.17
CA GLU A 314 10.31 -1.07 -5.63
C GLU A 314 9.11 -0.27 -5.13
N HIS A 315 8.09 -0.17 -5.98
CA HIS A 315 6.76 0.32 -5.62
C HIS A 315 5.71 -0.77 -5.83
N VAL A 316 4.68 -0.76 -5.00
CA VAL A 316 3.46 -1.55 -5.21
C VAL A 316 2.30 -0.61 -5.43
N ILE A 317 1.53 -0.91 -6.46
CA ILE A 317 0.49 -0.03 -6.99
C ILE A 317 -0.81 -0.81 -7.12
N VAL A 318 -1.92 -0.21 -6.70
CA VAL A 318 -3.28 -0.67 -6.99
C VAL A 318 -3.88 0.25 -8.06
N ASP A 319 -4.21 -0.32 -9.22
CA ASP A 319 -4.80 0.45 -10.31
C ASP A 319 -6.32 0.68 -10.13
N THR A 320 -6.91 1.47 -11.00
CA THR A 320 -8.35 1.80 -10.98
C THR A 320 -9.27 0.58 -11.18
N GLU A 321 -8.76 -0.57 -11.64
CA GLU A 321 -9.51 -1.82 -11.80
C GLU A 321 -9.30 -2.77 -10.60
N GLY A 322 -8.50 -2.38 -9.61
CA GLY A 322 -8.17 -3.23 -8.47
C GLY A 322 -7.09 -4.28 -8.77
N ASP A 323 -6.36 -4.13 -9.87
CA ASP A 323 -5.20 -4.97 -10.15
C ASP A 323 -3.97 -4.49 -9.36
N LEU A 324 -3.20 -5.46 -8.89
CA LEU A 324 -1.96 -5.22 -8.15
C LEU A 324 -0.75 -5.30 -9.09
N TRP A 325 0.10 -4.28 -9.04
CA TRP A 325 1.30 -4.16 -9.85
C TRP A 325 2.53 -3.94 -8.96
N ARG A 326 3.68 -4.48 -9.38
CA ARG A 326 4.99 -4.18 -8.79
C ARG A 326 5.86 -3.46 -9.81
N PHE A 327 6.36 -2.29 -9.46
CA PHE A 327 7.28 -1.50 -10.29
C PHE A 327 8.67 -1.56 -9.68
N THR A 328 9.66 -2.03 -10.43
CA THR A 328 11.08 -2.05 -10.05
C THR A 328 11.93 -1.44 -11.16
N SER A 329 13.24 -1.42 -10.99
CA SER A 329 14.18 -1.09 -12.06
C SER A 329 14.08 -2.00 -13.30
N GLN A 330 13.50 -3.20 -13.16
CA GLN A 330 13.24 -4.12 -14.28
C GLN A 330 11.96 -3.79 -15.07
N GLY A 331 11.21 -2.78 -14.62
CA GLY A 331 9.93 -2.39 -15.20
C GLY A 331 8.75 -2.80 -14.33
N LEU A 332 7.57 -2.70 -14.95
CA LEU A 332 6.28 -2.86 -14.28
C LEU A 332 5.70 -4.25 -14.56
N ASN A 333 5.37 -4.98 -13.49
CA ASN A 333 4.84 -6.34 -13.56
C ASN A 333 3.47 -6.44 -12.89
N ARG A 334 2.47 -6.94 -13.62
CA ARG A 334 1.16 -7.29 -13.04
C ARG A 334 1.30 -8.54 -12.19
N LEU A 335 0.81 -8.50 -10.96
CA LEU A 335 0.94 -9.61 -10.01
C LEU A 335 -0.23 -10.60 -10.06
N GLY A 336 -1.39 -10.19 -10.59
CA GLY A 336 -2.55 -11.07 -10.84
C GLY A 336 -3.54 -11.23 -9.67
N TYR A 337 -3.31 -10.56 -8.54
CA TYR A 337 -4.18 -10.64 -7.36
C TYR A 337 -5.50 -9.86 -7.44
N GLY A 338 -5.99 -9.53 -8.64
CA GLY A 338 -7.21 -8.74 -8.83
C GLY A 338 -8.47 -9.39 -8.26
N GLU A 339 -8.51 -10.73 -8.10
CA GLU A 339 -9.60 -11.43 -7.41
C GLU A 339 -9.77 -10.98 -5.94
N PHE A 340 -8.65 -10.65 -5.27
CA PHE A 340 -8.64 -10.30 -3.85
C PHE A 340 -8.60 -8.78 -3.66
N VAL A 341 -7.67 -8.11 -4.35
CA VAL A 341 -7.51 -6.65 -4.21
C VAL A 341 -8.68 -5.90 -4.86
N GLY A 342 -9.27 -6.45 -5.92
CA GLY A 342 -10.48 -5.90 -6.55
C GLY A 342 -11.74 -5.96 -5.69
N SER A 343 -11.72 -6.70 -4.57
CA SER A 343 -12.84 -6.70 -3.61
C SER A 343 -12.78 -5.54 -2.62
N LEU A 344 -11.65 -4.81 -2.53
CA LEU A 344 -11.50 -3.63 -1.70
C LEU A 344 -12.32 -2.47 -2.26
N THR A 345 -12.67 -1.52 -1.41
CA THR A 345 -13.23 -0.23 -1.82
C THR A 345 -12.13 0.58 -2.51
N ILE A 346 -12.01 0.44 -3.83
CA ILE A 346 -10.92 0.97 -4.65
C ILE A 346 -10.60 2.45 -4.37
N ALA A 347 -11.61 3.30 -4.25
CA ALA A 347 -11.42 4.73 -3.96
C ALA A 347 -10.77 5.03 -2.59
N ASN A 348 -10.84 4.08 -1.65
CA ASN A 348 -10.32 4.21 -0.29
C ASN A 348 -8.99 3.47 -0.10
N VAL A 349 -8.43 2.81 -1.11
CA VAL A 349 -7.24 2.00 -0.93
C VAL A 349 -6.05 2.86 -0.48
N VAL A 350 -5.36 2.41 0.57
CA VAL A 350 -4.08 2.92 1.05
C VAL A 350 -3.08 1.76 1.11
N VAL A 351 -1.93 1.95 0.49
CA VAL A 351 -0.78 1.06 0.58
C VAL A 351 0.18 1.65 1.62
N SER A 352 0.58 0.85 2.61
CA SER A 352 1.61 1.21 3.58
C SER A 352 2.78 0.25 3.45
N PHE A 353 4.01 0.77 3.46
CA PHE A 353 5.23 -0.03 3.28
C PHE A 353 6.01 -0.19 4.57
N ASP A 354 6.39 -1.43 4.86
CA ASP A 354 7.37 -1.77 5.87
C ASP A 354 8.75 -2.03 5.24
N PRO A 355 9.73 -1.15 5.44
CA PRO A 355 11.05 -1.27 4.82
C PRO A 355 11.90 -2.44 5.35
N GLN A 356 11.66 -2.95 6.55
CA GLN A 356 12.50 -3.99 7.14
C GLN A 356 12.20 -5.37 6.57
N PHE A 357 10.91 -5.74 6.53
CA PHE A 357 10.48 -7.01 5.95
C PHE A 357 10.08 -6.91 4.47
N ARG A 358 10.11 -5.70 3.91
CA ARG A 358 9.68 -5.38 2.54
C ARG A 358 8.24 -5.86 2.30
N GLU A 359 7.35 -5.45 3.19
CA GLU A 359 5.95 -5.84 3.18
C GLU A 359 5.06 -4.65 2.83
N PHE A 360 4.08 -4.88 1.97
CA PHE A 360 3.11 -3.89 1.53
C PHE A 360 1.75 -4.26 2.11
N TRP A 361 1.25 -3.39 2.97
CA TRP A 361 -0.05 -3.51 3.61
C TRP A 361 -1.06 -2.73 2.78
N ILE A 362 -2.00 -3.43 2.18
CA ILE A 362 -2.96 -2.87 1.21
C ILE A 362 -4.33 -2.90 1.89
N SER A 363 -4.82 -1.74 2.29
CA SER A 363 -6.01 -1.60 3.13
C SER A 363 -7.01 -0.63 2.53
N ASP A 364 -8.31 -0.84 2.72
CA ASP A 364 -9.36 0.14 2.43
C ASP A 364 -10.07 0.65 3.70
N GLY A 365 -9.53 0.32 4.87
CA GLY A 365 -10.14 0.58 6.17
C GLY A 365 -11.16 -0.45 6.62
N VAL A 366 -11.42 -1.49 5.82
CA VAL A 366 -12.31 -2.63 6.16
C VAL A 366 -11.55 -3.94 6.11
N ASP A 367 -10.90 -4.22 4.98
CA ASP A 367 -10.06 -5.39 4.75
C ASP A 367 -8.62 -4.95 4.52
N THR A 368 -7.65 -5.81 4.86
CA THR A 368 -6.23 -5.55 4.60
C THR A 368 -5.53 -6.80 4.12
N TYR A 369 -4.73 -6.67 3.06
CA TYR A 369 -3.88 -7.73 2.55
C TYR A 369 -2.41 -7.37 2.75
N ILE A 370 -1.55 -8.39 2.83
CA ILE A 370 -0.10 -8.19 2.96
C ILE A 370 0.59 -8.87 1.79
N LEU A 371 1.23 -8.07 0.95
CA LEU A 371 2.09 -8.55 -0.11
C LEU A 371 3.54 -8.51 0.36
N ASN A 372 4.27 -9.59 0.18
CA ASN A 372 5.72 -9.63 0.39
C ASN A 372 6.43 -10.28 -0.80
N ARG A 373 7.69 -10.70 -0.62
CA ARG A 373 8.45 -11.37 -1.68
C ARG A 373 7.91 -12.77 -2.05
N TRP A 374 7.16 -13.40 -1.15
CA TRP A 374 6.66 -14.77 -1.30
C TRP A 374 5.28 -14.82 -1.96
N GLY A 375 4.42 -13.85 -1.64
CA GLY A 375 3.10 -13.72 -2.26
C GLY A 375 2.18 -12.83 -1.45
N LEU A 376 0.88 -12.94 -1.72
CA LEU A 376 -0.16 -12.20 -1.01
C LEU A 376 -0.76 -13.07 0.10
N GLY A 377 -0.89 -12.52 1.31
CA GLY A 377 -1.68 -13.09 2.40
C GLY A 377 -2.86 -12.19 2.78
N GLY A 378 -3.80 -12.74 3.53
CA GLY A 378 -4.96 -12.01 4.05
C GLY A 378 -6.33 -12.54 3.61
N PRO A 379 -7.41 -11.82 3.96
CA PRO A 379 -7.38 -10.55 4.70
C PRO A 379 -6.89 -10.72 6.15
N VAL A 380 -6.24 -9.69 6.68
CA VAL A 380 -5.79 -9.59 8.08
C VAL A 380 -6.66 -8.58 8.84
N SER A 381 -6.80 -8.77 10.15
CA SER A 381 -7.62 -7.93 11.02
C SER A 381 -7.00 -6.58 11.38
N LEU A 382 -5.73 -6.40 11.03
CA LEU A 382 -4.98 -5.16 11.21
C LEU A 382 -5.26 -4.22 10.03
N LEU A 383 -5.66 -2.98 10.34
CA LEU A 383 -6.06 -1.98 9.34
C LEU A 383 -5.18 -0.72 9.46
N PRO A 384 -3.85 -0.81 9.22
CA PRO A 384 -2.99 0.35 9.28
C PRO A 384 -3.31 1.32 8.15
N SER A 385 -3.51 2.59 8.48
CA SER A 385 -3.53 3.68 7.50
C SER A 385 -2.14 4.23 7.17
N SER A 386 -1.15 3.95 8.03
CA SER A 386 0.26 4.25 7.82
C SER A 386 1.12 3.34 8.69
N LEU A 387 2.39 3.18 8.32
CA LEU A 387 3.37 2.37 9.04
C LEU A 387 4.69 3.12 9.18
N VAL A 388 5.30 3.04 10.36
CA VAL A 388 6.64 3.55 10.64
C VAL A 388 7.37 2.55 11.54
N ARG A 389 8.65 2.28 11.29
CA ARG A 389 9.48 1.55 12.25
C ARG A 389 10.13 2.48 13.26
N SER A 390 10.13 2.05 14.52
CA SER A 390 10.86 2.78 15.56
C SER A 390 12.37 2.55 15.44
N TYR A 391 13.17 3.62 15.47
CA TYR A 391 14.64 3.55 15.42
C TYR A 391 15.24 2.76 16.58
N ASN A 392 14.64 2.85 17.78
CA ASN A 392 15.24 2.28 19.00
C ASN A 392 14.89 0.82 19.25
N SER A 393 13.75 0.35 18.73
CA SER A 393 13.21 -0.98 19.06
C SER A 393 12.99 -1.88 17.85
N ALA A 394 13.12 -1.33 16.63
CA ALA A 394 12.67 -1.96 15.39
C ALA A 394 11.18 -2.37 15.40
N THR A 395 10.39 -1.98 16.41
CA THR A 395 8.96 -2.28 16.48
C THR A 395 8.23 -1.60 15.33
N LEU A 396 7.33 -2.33 14.69
CA LEU A 396 6.43 -1.78 13.69
C LEU A 396 5.28 -1.01 14.35
N ILE A 397 5.21 0.28 14.05
CA ILE A 397 4.24 1.22 14.60
C ILE A 397 3.22 1.52 13.51
N GLY A 398 1.95 1.31 13.84
CA GLY A 398 0.85 1.63 12.94
C GLY A 398 -0.02 2.76 13.46
N THR A 399 -0.90 3.25 12.61
CA THR A 399 -2.08 4.04 12.98
C THR A 399 -3.33 3.26 12.64
N ASN A 400 -4.30 3.19 13.55
CA ASN A 400 -5.57 2.50 13.31
C ASN A 400 -6.71 3.48 13.58
N PRO A 401 -7.62 3.72 12.62
CA PRO A 401 -8.81 4.53 12.87
C PRO A 401 -9.72 3.89 13.92
N VAL A 402 -9.77 2.56 14.01
CA VAL A 402 -10.76 1.85 14.83
C VAL A 402 -10.18 1.58 16.22
N VAL A 403 -10.55 2.44 17.19
CA VAL A 403 -10.03 2.43 18.57
C VAL A 403 -10.52 1.24 19.41
N ASP A 404 -11.48 0.46 18.93
CA ASP A 404 -11.95 -0.73 19.67
C ASP A 404 -11.09 -1.96 19.42
N TYR A 405 -9.80 -1.87 19.75
CA TYR A 405 -8.92 -3.03 19.88
C TYR A 405 -9.26 -3.86 21.15
N ASN A 406 -9.93 -3.23 22.12
CA ASN A 406 -10.27 -3.82 23.43
C ASN A 406 -11.74 -4.23 23.59
N VAL A 407 -12.57 -4.18 22.55
CA VAL A 407 -13.85 -4.88 22.59
C VAL A 407 -13.56 -6.36 22.40
N ILE A 408 -13.18 -6.99 23.52
CA ILE A 408 -13.25 -8.43 23.72
C ILE A 408 -14.73 -8.77 23.56
N VAL A 409 -15.16 -9.03 22.32
CA VAL A 409 -16.44 -9.67 22.07
C VAL A 409 -16.33 -11.02 22.77
N THR A 410 -17.08 -11.19 23.87
CA THR A 410 -17.23 -12.47 24.54
C THR A 410 -17.44 -13.53 23.47
N PRO A 411 -16.57 -14.55 23.36
CA PRO A 411 -16.59 -15.45 22.22
C PRO A 411 -17.98 -16.06 22.11
N PRO A 412 -18.72 -15.84 21.00
CA PRO A 412 -19.97 -16.53 20.79
C PRO A 412 -19.68 -18.03 20.72
N THR A 413 -20.59 -18.85 21.22
CA THR A 413 -20.47 -20.32 21.21
C THR A 413 -20.45 -20.92 19.80
N ASP A 414 -20.70 -20.10 18.78
CA ASP A 414 -20.54 -20.40 17.36
C ASP A 414 -19.47 -19.47 16.77
N LEU A 415 -18.63 -19.98 15.87
CA LEU A 415 -17.58 -19.24 15.14
C LEU A 415 -18.19 -18.21 14.18
N ASP A 416 -19.00 -17.28 14.68
CA ASP A 416 -19.66 -16.24 13.90
C ASP A 416 -18.67 -15.11 13.60
N SER A 417 -18.14 -15.15 12.37
CA SER A 417 -17.61 -14.10 11.47
C SER A 417 -16.88 -12.83 11.99
N THR A 418 -17.03 -12.41 13.23
CA THR A 418 -16.41 -11.21 13.86
C THR A 418 -14.97 -11.43 14.37
N HIS A 419 -14.33 -12.54 13.98
CA HIS A 419 -13.14 -13.06 14.64
C HIS A 419 -11.83 -12.49 14.10
N ARG A 420 -11.34 -11.44 14.76
CA ARG A 420 -9.99 -10.88 14.52
C ARG A 420 -8.85 -11.87 14.79
N ASP A 421 -9.11 -12.91 15.59
CA ASP A 421 -8.15 -13.95 15.97
C ASP A 421 -8.30 -15.25 15.17
N ILE A 422 -9.30 -15.37 14.29
CA ILE A 422 -9.43 -16.60 13.48
C ILE A 422 -8.37 -16.61 12.39
N VAL A 423 -7.56 -17.66 12.37
CA VAL A 423 -6.70 -18.00 11.24
C VAL A 423 -7.36 -19.08 10.40
N LEU A 424 -7.36 -18.89 9.08
CA LEU A 424 -7.98 -19.82 8.15
C LEU A 424 -7.09 -19.98 6.92
N ILE A 425 -6.78 -21.23 6.57
CA ILE A 425 -6.12 -21.61 5.32
C ILE A 425 -7.09 -22.47 4.54
N ARG A 426 -7.37 -22.11 3.28
CA ARG A 426 -8.05 -22.98 2.32
C ARG A 426 -7.23 -23.07 1.04
N THR A 427 -6.94 -24.28 0.61
CA THR A 427 -6.11 -24.53 -0.59
C THR A 427 -6.94 -24.45 -1.88
N ILE A 428 -6.28 -24.27 -3.02
CA ILE A 428 -6.82 -24.69 -4.32
C ILE A 428 -7.14 -26.21 -4.26
N PRO A 429 -8.04 -26.75 -5.11
CA PRO A 429 -8.26 -28.19 -5.20
C PRO A 429 -6.95 -28.92 -5.44
N ILE A 430 -6.59 -29.82 -4.51
CA ILE A 430 -5.33 -30.55 -4.56
C ILE A 430 -5.38 -31.61 -5.67
N ASP A 431 -4.28 -31.78 -6.38
CA ASP A 431 -4.10 -32.90 -7.30
C ASP A 431 -3.18 -33.94 -6.64
N LEU A 432 -3.75 -35.09 -6.32
CA LEU A 432 -3.04 -36.23 -5.73
C LEU A 432 -2.37 -37.14 -6.79
N GLY A 433 -2.21 -36.64 -8.02
CA GLY A 433 -1.52 -37.31 -9.13
C GLY A 433 -2.27 -38.50 -9.73
N GLN A 434 -3.50 -38.75 -9.29
CA GLN A 434 -4.32 -39.89 -9.73
C GLN A 434 -5.72 -39.45 -10.13
N ARG A 435 -6.17 -39.96 -11.28
CA ARG A 435 -7.55 -39.83 -11.76
C ARG A 435 -8.37 -40.96 -11.15
N GLY A 436 -9.14 -40.66 -10.10
CA GLY A 436 -9.96 -41.62 -9.38
C GLY A 436 -10.43 -41.07 -8.04
N GLN A 437 -11.34 -41.80 -7.39
CA GLN A 437 -11.77 -41.49 -6.03
C GLN A 437 -10.66 -41.87 -5.03
N LYS A 438 -10.32 -40.93 -4.15
CA LYS A 438 -9.37 -41.10 -3.07
C LYS A 438 -10.10 -41.06 -1.75
N HIS A 439 -9.70 -41.89 -0.80
CA HIS A 439 -10.18 -41.81 0.57
C HIS A 439 -9.23 -40.95 1.40
N VAL A 440 -9.61 -39.72 1.73
CA VAL A 440 -8.84 -38.87 2.64
C VAL A 440 -9.11 -39.33 4.06
N VAL A 441 -8.08 -39.92 4.68
CA VAL A 441 -8.14 -40.47 6.05
C VAL A 441 -8.06 -39.34 7.05
N GLY A 442 -7.12 -38.42 6.87
CA GLY A 442 -6.90 -37.33 7.80
C GLY A 442 -5.89 -36.30 7.35
N LEU A 443 -5.73 -35.28 8.18
CA LEU A 443 -4.76 -34.20 8.03
C LEU A 443 -3.79 -34.24 9.20
N GLN A 444 -2.50 -34.19 8.93
CA GLN A 444 -1.45 -33.92 9.91
C GLN A 444 -1.01 -32.47 9.74
N ILE A 445 -1.16 -31.66 10.78
CA ILE A 445 -0.98 -30.21 10.76
C ILE A 445 0.15 -29.89 11.75
N ALA A 446 1.24 -29.32 11.24
CA ALA A 446 2.27 -28.73 12.08
C ALA A 446 1.99 -27.24 12.24
N SER A 447 1.58 -26.85 13.44
CA SER A 447 1.30 -25.46 13.77
C SER A 447 1.81 -25.07 15.16
N ALA A 448 2.10 -23.79 15.33
CA ALA A 448 2.44 -23.17 16.60
C ALA A 448 1.54 -21.95 16.84
N GLY A 449 1.27 -21.64 18.12
CA GLY A 449 0.45 -20.47 18.47
C GLY A 449 -1.05 -20.56 18.08
N VAL A 450 -1.52 -21.73 17.62
CA VAL A 450 -2.92 -21.95 17.22
C VAL A 450 -3.67 -22.71 18.32
N ARG A 451 -4.79 -22.16 18.77
CA ARG A 451 -5.77 -22.78 19.68
C ARG A 451 -6.99 -23.24 18.92
N ASP A 452 -7.71 -24.21 19.49
CA ASP A 452 -8.95 -24.76 18.93
C ASP A 452 -8.86 -25.09 17.43
N GLY A 453 -7.71 -25.62 17.02
CA GLY A 453 -7.46 -26.05 15.66
C GLY A 453 -8.55 -27.02 15.18
N ARG A 454 -9.01 -26.83 13.96
CA ARG A 454 -9.99 -27.69 13.27
C ARG A 454 -9.54 -27.91 11.83
N GLY A 455 -9.71 -29.13 11.35
CA GLY A 455 -9.52 -29.48 9.96
C GLY A 455 -10.83 -29.88 9.31
N THR A 456 -10.99 -29.56 8.03
CA THR A 456 -12.06 -30.10 7.18
C THR A 456 -11.61 -30.21 5.73
N VAL A 457 -12.46 -30.85 4.93
CA VAL A 457 -12.27 -30.99 3.49
C VAL A 457 -13.54 -30.52 2.78
N HIS A 458 -13.34 -29.67 1.78
CA HIS A 458 -14.36 -29.37 0.77
C HIS A 458 -14.15 -30.35 -0.37
N TYR A 459 -15.15 -31.16 -0.72
CA TYR A 459 -14.99 -32.23 -1.69
C TYR A 459 -16.09 -32.26 -2.74
N ARG A 460 -15.81 -32.90 -3.85
CA ARG A 460 -16.81 -33.33 -4.83
C ARG A 460 -16.52 -34.74 -5.32
N TYR A 461 -17.58 -35.47 -5.64
CA TYR A 461 -17.51 -36.83 -6.17
C TYR A 461 -17.47 -36.90 -7.70
N ASP A 462 -17.80 -35.79 -8.36
CA ASP A 462 -17.82 -35.66 -9.80
C ASP A 462 -17.29 -34.27 -10.18
N GLN A 463 -16.39 -34.23 -11.17
CA GLN A 463 -15.82 -33.01 -11.69
C GLN A 463 -16.82 -32.17 -12.49
N THR A 464 -17.92 -32.79 -12.95
CA THR A 464 -19.02 -32.09 -13.61
C THR A 464 -19.83 -31.22 -12.64
N ILE A 465 -19.78 -31.53 -11.34
CA ILE A 465 -20.41 -30.73 -10.29
C ILE A 465 -19.50 -29.55 -9.98
N ALA A 466 -19.99 -28.33 -10.23
CA ALA A 466 -19.24 -27.11 -10.00
C ALA A 466 -19.00 -26.84 -8.51
N ALA A 467 -19.99 -27.12 -7.66
CA ALA A 467 -19.94 -26.82 -6.23
C ALA A 467 -19.22 -27.90 -5.42
N PHE A 468 -18.45 -27.47 -4.43
CA PHE A 468 -17.88 -28.35 -3.42
C PHE A 468 -18.86 -28.54 -2.26
N THR A 469 -18.93 -29.76 -1.73
CA THR A 469 -19.60 -30.07 -0.47
C THR A 469 -18.60 -29.90 0.68
N ARG A 470 -18.95 -29.10 1.69
CA ARG A 470 -18.11 -28.92 2.88
C ARG A 470 -18.44 -29.97 3.94
N ARG A 471 -17.45 -30.75 4.38
CA ARG A 471 -17.61 -31.67 5.51
C ARG A 471 -17.71 -30.89 6.83
N ALA A 472 -18.39 -31.47 7.82
CA ALA A 472 -18.29 -31.00 9.20
C ALA A 472 -16.82 -30.97 9.66
N GLN A 473 -16.47 -29.90 10.38
CA GLN A 473 -15.14 -29.71 10.92
C GLN A 473 -14.84 -30.72 12.03
N SER A 474 -13.58 -31.14 12.15
CA SER A 474 -13.11 -32.02 13.22
C SER A 474 -11.96 -31.36 13.96
N LYS A 475 -11.92 -31.52 15.29
CA LYS A 475 -10.90 -30.91 16.15
C LYS A 475 -9.53 -31.55 15.88
N VAL A 476 -8.49 -30.71 15.85
CA VAL A 476 -7.08 -31.12 15.80
C VAL A 476 -6.70 -31.69 17.17
N THR A 477 -6.15 -32.90 17.20
CA THR A 477 -5.63 -33.53 18.42
C THR A 477 -4.34 -32.83 18.88
N THR A 478 -3.87 -33.14 20.08
CA THR A 478 -2.60 -32.62 20.60
C THR A 478 -1.39 -32.98 19.73
N ASP A 479 -1.47 -34.06 18.96
CA ASP A 479 -0.41 -34.51 18.05
C ASP A 479 -0.52 -33.87 16.65
N GLY A 480 -1.38 -32.86 16.48
CA GLY A 480 -1.60 -32.19 15.20
C GLY A 480 -2.44 -33.00 14.20
N TRP A 481 -3.18 -34.02 14.64
CA TRP A 481 -3.93 -34.90 13.74
C TRP A 481 -5.42 -34.57 13.68
N VAL A 482 -6.02 -34.66 12.50
CA VAL A 482 -7.48 -34.55 12.29
C VAL A 482 -7.97 -35.72 11.47
N ARG A 483 -8.98 -36.44 11.98
CA ARG A 483 -9.65 -37.52 11.24
C ARG A 483 -10.77 -36.99 10.36
N ILE A 484 -10.68 -37.27 9.06
CA ILE A 484 -11.62 -36.79 8.03
C ILE A 484 -12.49 -37.92 7.47
N ASP A 485 -11.91 -39.07 7.11
CA ASP A 485 -12.64 -40.22 6.53
C ASP A 485 -13.67 -39.83 5.45
N VAL A 486 -13.23 -39.19 4.35
CA VAL A 486 -14.12 -38.81 3.25
C VAL A 486 -13.56 -39.21 1.91
N ASN A 487 -14.44 -39.69 1.03
CA ASN A 487 -14.05 -39.98 -0.34
C ASN A 487 -14.12 -38.72 -1.20
N VAL A 488 -13.10 -38.46 -2.00
CA VAL A 488 -12.99 -37.25 -2.83
C VAL A 488 -12.50 -37.59 -4.23
N VAL A 489 -13.02 -36.91 -5.24
CA VAL A 489 -12.37 -36.88 -6.57
C VAL A 489 -11.46 -35.66 -6.64
N ASP A 490 -12.00 -34.49 -6.29
CA ASP A 490 -11.25 -33.27 -6.02
C ASP A 490 -11.58 -32.81 -4.58
N GLY A 491 -10.58 -32.27 -3.89
CA GLY A 491 -10.76 -31.73 -2.55
C GLY A 491 -9.93 -30.48 -2.30
N MET A 492 -10.46 -29.52 -1.55
CA MET A 492 -9.71 -28.41 -0.96
C MET A 492 -9.56 -28.68 0.53
N MET A 493 -8.34 -28.54 1.05
CA MET A 493 -8.11 -28.69 2.48
C MET A 493 -8.38 -27.36 3.15
N GLU A 494 -9.10 -27.39 4.27
CA GLU A 494 -9.34 -26.21 5.09
C GLU A 494 -8.86 -26.49 6.53
N VAL A 495 -8.02 -25.59 7.03
CA VAL A 495 -7.57 -25.57 8.42
C VAL A 495 -7.98 -24.24 9.03
N LEU A 496 -8.60 -24.33 10.19
CA LEU A 496 -9.11 -23.20 10.97
C LEU A 496 -8.51 -23.28 12.37
N GLY A 497 -8.21 -22.14 12.97
CA GLY A 497 -7.92 -22.08 14.40
C GLY A 497 -8.06 -20.66 14.93
N VAL A 498 -7.76 -20.49 16.21
CA VAL A 498 -7.75 -19.20 16.90
C VAL A 498 -6.31 -18.89 17.29
N ALA A 499 -5.84 -17.69 16.96
CA ALA A 499 -4.48 -17.25 17.22
C ALA A 499 -4.49 -15.97 18.08
N PRO A 500 -4.70 -16.10 19.40
CA PRO A 500 -4.69 -14.93 20.27
C PRO A 500 -3.34 -14.23 20.16
N ALA A 501 -3.37 -12.91 19.98
CA ALA A 501 -2.16 -12.10 19.78
C ALA A 501 -1.37 -12.41 18.49
N GLN A 502 -2.01 -12.95 17.44
CA GLN A 502 -1.39 -13.04 16.11
C GLN A 502 -0.03 -13.77 16.12
N THR A 503 0.07 -14.88 16.86
CA THR A 503 1.30 -15.69 16.94
C THR A 503 1.19 -17.00 16.15
N ALA A 504 0.21 -17.14 15.25
CA ALA A 504 0.01 -18.40 14.56
C ALA A 504 1.09 -18.65 13.51
N GLU A 505 1.57 -19.89 13.47
CA GLU A 505 2.47 -20.39 12.45
C GLU A 505 1.93 -21.74 11.96
N TYR A 506 1.98 -21.96 10.64
CA TYR A 506 1.69 -23.23 9.98
C TYR A 506 2.88 -23.58 9.10
N ASP A 507 3.64 -24.60 9.49
CA ASP A 507 4.83 -25.04 8.75
C ASP A 507 4.44 -25.92 7.57
N TYR A 508 3.53 -26.88 7.82
CA TYR A 508 2.98 -27.75 6.78
C TYR A 508 1.62 -28.31 7.17
N ILE A 509 0.88 -28.71 6.13
CA ILE A 509 -0.34 -29.52 6.23
C ILE A 509 -0.11 -30.74 5.34
N GLU A 510 -0.16 -31.93 5.91
CA GLU A 510 0.04 -33.18 5.19
C GLU A 510 -1.28 -33.96 5.14
N VAL A 511 -1.74 -34.25 3.93
CA VAL A 511 -2.94 -35.02 3.66
C VAL A 511 -2.57 -36.50 3.62
N ARG A 512 -3.18 -37.30 4.48
CA ARG A 512 -3.07 -38.76 4.43
C ARG A 512 -4.27 -39.32 3.68
N TYR A 513 -4.01 -40.06 2.61
CA TYR A 513 -5.06 -40.64 1.79
C TYR A 513 -4.75 -42.08 1.39
N GLN A 514 -5.81 -42.80 1.02
CA GLN A 514 -5.75 -44.15 0.47
C GLN A 514 -6.43 -44.17 -0.91
N THR A 515 -5.99 -45.06 -1.78
CA THR A 515 -6.55 -45.22 -3.12
C THR A 515 -7.67 -46.25 -3.11
N ASP A 516 -8.92 -45.80 -3.14
CA ASP A 516 -10.10 -46.68 -3.08
C ASP A 516 -10.48 -47.27 -4.45
N ASP A 517 -10.03 -46.64 -5.55
CA ASP A 517 -10.44 -47.06 -6.89
C ASP A 517 -9.78 -48.38 -7.32
N ARG A 518 -10.57 -49.46 -7.25
CA ARG A 518 -10.20 -50.81 -7.73
C ARG A 518 -9.79 -50.82 -9.21
N ARG A 519 -10.25 -49.89 -10.05
CA ARG A 519 -9.86 -49.81 -11.47
C ARG A 519 -8.39 -49.44 -11.61
N HIS A 520 -7.88 -48.56 -10.74
CA HIS A 520 -6.48 -48.14 -10.75
C HIS A 520 -5.54 -49.21 -10.21
N ILE A 521 -5.99 -49.95 -9.17
CA ILE A 521 -5.23 -51.06 -8.57
C ILE A 521 -5.01 -52.20 -9.57
N ARG A 522 -5.97 -52.47 -10.46
CA ARG A 522 -5.87 -53.57 -11.45
C ARG A 522 -4.83 -53.32 -12.54
N GLY A 523 -4.53 -52.06 -12.90
CA GLY A 523 -3.58 -51.73 -13.97
C GLY A 523 -2.11 -51.73 -13.54
N THR A 524 -1.83 -51.64 -12.24
CA THR A 524 -0.45 -51.57 -11.70
C THR A 524 0.09 -52.92 -11.22
N GLN A 525 -0.78 -53.91 -11.01
CA GLN A 525 -0.38 -55.26 -10.56
C GLN A 525 0.02 -56.22 -11.68
N THR A 526 -0.16 -55.87 -12.96
CA THR A 526 0.04 -56.80 -14.08
C THR A 526 1.49 -57.08 -14.47
N ASN A 527 2.50 -56.48 -13.83
CA ASN A 527 3.93 -56.65 -14.19
C ASN A 527 4.88 -56.76 -12.99
N GLN A 528 4.44 -57.22 -11.81
CA GLN A 528 5.43 -57.72 -10.84
C GLN A 528 5.86 -59.12 -11.27
N PRO A 529 7.09 -59.33 -11.77
CA PRO A 529 7.57 -60.67 -12.05
C PRO A 529 7.52 -61.47 -10.76
N ASP A 530 6.92 -62.66 -10.83
CA ASP A 530 6.90 -63.62 -9.73
C ASP A 530 8.32 -63.74 -9.18
N ARG A 531 8.55 -63.21 -7.96
CA ARG A 531 9.77 -63.50 -7.21
C ARG A 531 9.64 -64.95 -6.75
N LEU A 532 10.20 -65.85 -7.54
CA LEU A 532 10.52 -67.24 -7.19
C LEU A 532 11.37 -67.31 -5.91
#